data_AF-A0A1G7HVB6-F1
#
_entry.id   AF-A0A1G7HVB6-F1
#
_cell.length_a   1.000
_cell.length_b   1.000
_cell.length_c   1.000
_cell.angle_alpha   90.00
_cell.angle_beta   90.00
_cell.angle_gamma   90.00
#
_symmetry.space_group_name_H-M   'P 1'
#
loop_
_entity.id
_entity.type
_entity.pdbx_description
1 polymer ?
#
loop_
_entity_poly.entity_id
_entity_poly.type
_entity_poly.pdbx_seq_one_letter_code
_entity_poly.pdbx_strand_id
1 'polypeptide(L)'
;MLKQLVRVVLVLAVLFLIAQLVRPSIPSKPATAEIHAPENVRQILRKDCYSCHSDERRLAWFDQPEPAYFLVRKDILEAREHLNFSTLGSKPDAVQKATLYEAVNMIQLGAMPLPRFLALHKDARVTPDELATLKDYLSPWGPLPASTDTNAAPAMMPRVALDSVKPEWNGLAFEPTFATWKPISFTDRGDNHTFRFILGNDVAAKAVAEGKISPWPDGAKLAKIAWKQEANADGTLRVGDFIQVELMVKDAQKYASTEGWGWGRWRGLDLKPYGKDASFVKECTSCHLPVKGDDYVYTLPMTAATVPGTEVVNNHSVTLPTSLPYQPLAWKPMTMLSDPVKKTISVLYGNDAALQHGAGAVVALVTWAERDDPHWFGGRIPDSPVRVEFLANGADYQQFAGPQWTKVESAANFVAERKELLLSLKPASLP
;
A
#
# COMPACT_ATOMS: atom_id res chain seq x y z
N MET A 1 -18.79 -13.10 -57.36
CA MET A 1 -17.76 -12.63 -56.40
C MET A 1 -17.62 -11.11 -56.38
N LEU A 2 -17.23 -10.42 -57.46
CA LEU A 2 -17.05 -8.94 -57.45
C LEU A 2 -18.33 -8.15 -57.07
N LYS A 3 -19.49 -8.51 -57.61
CA LYS A 3 -20.78 -7.86 -57.26
C LYS A 3 -21.19 -8.05 -55.79
N GLN A 4 -20.80 -9.17 -55.17
CA GLN A 4 -21.06 -9.43 -53.75
C GLN A 4 -20.10 -8.63 -52.87
N LEU A 5 -18.83 -8.53 -53.25
CA LEU A 5 -17.84 -7.70 -52.56
C LEU A 5 -18.25 -6.22 -52.57
N VAL A 6 -18.69 -5.70 -53.71
CA VAL A 6 -19.18 -4.31 -53.83
C VAL A 6 -20.40 -4.06 -52.94
N ARG A 7 -21.35 -5.00 -52.88
CA ARG A 7 -22.49 -4.90 -51.96
C ARG A 7 -22.06 -4.89 -50.50
N VAL A 8 -21.11 -5.74 -50.10
CA VAL A 8 -20.58 -5.78 -48.73
C VAL A 8 -19.90 -4.45 -48.38
N VAL A 9 -19.05 -3.92 -49.26
CA VAL A 9 -18.37 -2.63 -49.03
C VAL A 9 -19.37 -1.49 -48.91
N LEU A 10 -20.40 -1.44 -49.77
CA LEU A 10 -21.46 -0.43 -49.70
C LEU A 10 -22.24 -0.52 -48.38
N VAL A 11 -22.60 -1.73 -47.95
CA VAL A 11 -23.28 -1.93 -46.66
C VAL A 11 -22.40 -1.48 -45.50
N LEU A 12 -21.12 -1.85 -45.49
CA LEU A 12 -20.17 -1.41 -44.46
C LEU A 12 -19.97 0.11 -44.46
N ALA A 13 -19.92 0.75 -45.64
CA ALA A 13 -19.82 2.20 -45.75
C ALA A 13 -21.07 2.91 -45.21
N VAL A 14 -22.27 2.40 -45.52
CA VAL A 14 -23.52 2.93 -44.95
C VAL A 14 -23.57 2.74 -43.44
N LEU A 15 -23.21 1.56 -42.94
CA LEU A 15 -23.13 1.28 -41.50
C LEU A 15 -22.12 2.21 -40.80
N PHE A 16 -20.95 2.43 -41.40
CA PHE A 16 -19.95 3.36 -40.89
C PHE A 16 -20.50 4.79 -40.82
N LEU A 17 -21.16 5.27 -41.88
CA LEU A 17 -21.78 6.61 -41.92
C LEU A 17 -22.88 6.76 -40.87
N ILE A 18 -23.72 5.73 -40.67
CA ILE A 18 -24.74 5.71 -39.61
C ILE A 18 -24.08 5.76 -38.23
N ALA A 19 -23.02 4.98 -37.99
CA ALA A 19 -22.29 5.00 -36.73
C ALA A 19 -21.74 6.40 -36.42
N GLN A 20 -21.22 7.14 -37.43
CA GLN A 20 -20.76 8.52 -37.25
C GLN A 20 -21.86 9.50 -36.78
N LEU A 21 -23.15 9.16 -36.89
CA LEU A 21 -24.25 9.99 -36.39
C LEU A 21 -24.49 9.80 -34.88
N VAL A 22 -24.08 8.67 -34.31
CA VAL A 22 -24.27 8.33 -32.89
C VAL A 22 -22.98 8.61 -32.12
N ARG A 23 -22.68 9.88 -31.87
CA ARG A 23 -21.47 10.31 -31.13
C ARG A 23 -21.82 11.16 -29.90
N PRO A 24 -22.10 10.52 -28.73
CA PRO A 24 -22.37 11.26 -27.50
C PRO A 24 -21.18 12.12 -27.10
N SER A 25 -21.39 13.38 -26.72
CA SER A 25 -20.28 14.27 -26.41
C SER A 25 -19.45 13.79 -25.21
N ILE A 26 -18.17 14.19 -25.20
CA ILE A 26 -17.33 14.19 -24.01
C ILE A 26 -17.60 15.51 -23.29
N PRO A 27 -18.10 15.50 -22.04
CA PRO A 27 -18.31 16.72 -21.27
C PRO A 27 -17.01 17.53 -21.14
N SER A 28 -17.12 18.85 -21.17
CA SER A 28 -15.99 19.75 -20.93
C SER A 28 -16.49 20.92 -20.10
N LYS A 29 -15.76 21.24 -19.03
CA LYS A 29 -16.01 22.36 -18.13
C LYS A 29 -14.71 23.17 -18.00
N PRO A 30 -14.80 24.48 -17.75
CA PRO A 30 -13.62 25.27 -17.43
C PRO A 30 -12.90 24.71 -16.21
N ALA A 31 -11.56 24.68 -16.25
CA ALA A 31 -10.77 24.29 -15.09
C ALA A 31 -11.01 25.25 -13.93
N THR A 32 -11.16 24.71 -12.72
CA THR A 32 -11.43 25.50 -11.51
C THR A 32 -10.17 26.18 -10.98
N ALA A 33 -9.03 25.50 -11.08
CA ALA A 33 -7.72 26.00 -10.69
C ALA A 33 -6.62 25.06 -11.25
N GLU A 34 -5.44 25.60 -11.48
CA GLU A 34 -4.25 24.81 -11.83
C GLU A 34 -3.62 24.23 -10.57
N ILE A 35 -2.98 23.06 -10.69
CA ILE A 35 -2.26 22.43 -9.58
C ILE A 35 -1.09 23.28 -9.06
N HIS A 36 -0.80 23.13 -7.77
CA HIS A 36 0.32 23.80 -7.12
C HIS A 36 1.62 22.99 -7.25
N ALA A 37 2.23 23.05 -8.43
CA ALA A 37 3.49 22.35 -8.73
C ALA A 37 4.49 23.23 -9.51
N PRO A 38 5.79 22.95 -9.46
CA PRO A 38 6.81 23.57 -10.31
C PRO A 38 6.47 23.47 -11.82
N GLU A 39 7.01 24.38 -12.63
CA GLU A 39 6.68 24.45 -14.05
C GLU A 39 7.07 23.18 -14.83
N ASN A 40 8.24 22.60 -14.55
CA ASN A 40 8.67 21.32 -15.14
C ASN A 40 7.66 20.18 -14.84
N VAL A 41 7.14 20.12 -13.62
CA VAL A 41 6.11 19.13 -13.24
C VAL A 41 4.80 19.39 -13.99
N ARG A 42 4.35 20.64 -14.06
CA ARG A 42 3.14 21.01 -14.82
C ARG A 42 3.26 20.68 -16.30
N GLN A 43 4.43 20.87 -16.89
CA GLN A 43 4.68 20.55 -18.30
C GLN A 43 4.54 19.05 -18.57
N ILE A 44 5.11 18.19 -17.72
CA ILE A 44 4.94 16.74 -17.81
C ILE A 44 3.45 16.37 -17.76
N LEU A 45 2.73 16.87 -16.75
CA LEU A 45 1.32 16.53 -16.55
C LEU A 45 0.44 17.02 -17.70
N ARG A 46 0.71 18.22 -18.24
CA ARG A 46 0.01 18.74 -19.43
C ARG A 46 0.31 17.93 -20.69
N LYS A 47 1.54 17.41 -20.85
CA LYS A 47 1.95 16.62 -22.00
C LYS A 47 1.33 15.21 -21.95
N ASP A 48 1.51 14.53 -20.83
CA ASP A 48 1.24 13.09 -20.72
C ASP A 48 -0.14 12.75 -20.14
N CYS A 49 -0.74 13.63 -19.34
CA CYS A 49 -1.94 13.29 -18.56
C CYS A 49 -3.21 14.03 -19.01
N TYR A 50 -3.10 15.30 -19.43
CA TYR A 50 -4.27 16.16 -19.66
C TYR A 50 -5.17 15.69 -20.83
N SER A 51 -4.63 14.90 -21.77
CA SER A 51 -5.45 14.34 -22.86
C SER A 51 -6.62 13.49 -22.37
N CYS A 52 -6.43 12.77 -21.24
CA CYS A 52 -7.45 11.92 -20.65
C CYS A 52 -7.98 12.47 -19.32
N HIS A 53 -7.09 13.00 -18.48
CA HIS A 53 -7.38 13.41 -17.11
C HIS A 53 -7.69 14.91 -16.97
N SER A 54 -8.02 15.63 -18.03
CA SER A 54 -8.47 17.02 -17.96
C SER A 54 -9.73 17.21 -18.81
N ASP A 55 -10.59 18.15 -18.44
CA ASP A 55 -11.74 18.58 -19.23
C ASP A 55 -11.35 19.35 -20.51
N GLU A 56 -10.06 19.62 -20.71
CA GLU A 56 -9.51 20.09 -21.98
C GLU A 56 -9.68 19.04 -23.08
N ARG A 57 -10.42 19.38 -24.13
CA ARG A 57 -10.65 18.46 -25.26
C ARG A 57 -9.43 18.38 -26.17
N ARG A 58 -8.54 17.42 -25.91
CA ARG A 58 -7.31 17.17 -26.67
C ARG A 58 -7.34 15.79 -27.34
N LEU A 59 -8.29 15.57 -28.24
CA LEU A 59 -8.39 14.33 -29.03
C LEU A 59 -7.50 14.40 -30.27
N ALA A 60 -6.78 13.33 -30.58
CA ALA A 60 -6.14 13.21 -31.87
C ALA A 60 -7.21 13.11 -32.98
N TRP A 61 -6.87 13.51 -34.20
CA TRP A 61 -7.85 13.49 -35.31
C TRP A 61 -8.39 12.08 -35.59
N PHE A 62 -7.58 11.04 -35.35
CA PHE A 62 -7.95 9.64 -35.56
C PHE A 62 -8.77 9.04 -34.41
N ASP A 63 -8.91 9.74 -33.27
CA ASP A 63 -9.81 9.34 -32.18
C ASP A 63 -11.25 9.85 -32.39
N GLN A 64 -11.46 10.77 -33.34
CA GLN A 64 -12.76 11.40 -33.59
C GLN A 64 -13.76 10.54 -34.39
N PRO A 65 -13.34 9.67 -35.32
CA PRO A 65 -14.25 8.77 -36.02
C PRO A 65 -14.66 7.58 -35.16
N GLU A 66 -15.90 7.10 -35.31
CA GLU A 66 -16.29 5.79 -34.79
C GLU A 66 -15.59 4.63 -35.52
N PRO A 67 -15.31 3.50 -34.87
CA PRO A 67 -15.62 3.15 -33.47
C PRO A 67 -14.57 3.61 -32.44
N ALA A 68 -13.49 4.28 -32.86
CA ALA A 68 -12.41 4.71 -31.97
C ALA A 68 -12.93 5.73 -30.95
N TYR A 69 -13.78 6.66 -31.38
CA TYR A 69 -14.39 7.67 -30.52
C TYR A 69 -15.12 7.07 -29.31
N PHE A 70 -15.92 6.02 -29.51
CA PHE A 70 -16.63 5.37 -28.41
C PHE A 70 -15.69 4.81 -27.34
N LEU A 71 -14.60 4.15 -27.77
CA LEU A 71 -13.59 3.59 -26.86
C LEU A 71 -12.85 4.69 -26.10
N VAL A 72 -12.35 5.70 -26.81
CA VAL A 72 -11.63 6.84 -26.22
C VAL A 72 -12.53 7.62 -25.28
N ARG A 73 -13.79 7.87 -25.65
CA ARG A 73 -14.78 8.51 -24.78
C ARG A 73 -14.97 7.73 -23.49
N LYS A 74 -15.15 6.40 -23.57
CA LYS A 74 -15.31 5.56 -22.38
C LYS A 74 -14.09 5.72 -21.45
N ASP A 75 -12.90 5.57 -22.01
CA ASP A 75 -11.64 5.65 -21.26
C ASP A 75 -11.44 7.03 -20.62
N ILE A 76 -11.78 8.12 -21.32
CA ILE A 76 -11.70 9.48 -20.78
C ILE A 76 -12.68 9.68 -19.63
N LEU A 77 -13.92 9.19 -19.74
CA LEU A 77 -14.90 9.32 -18.67
C LEU A 77 -14.46 8.56 -17.43
N GLU A 78 -14.00 7.32 -17.59
CA GLU A 78 -13.45 6.50 -16.49
C GLU A 78 -12.20 7.14 -15.88
N ALA A 79 -11.27 7.64 -16.71
CA ALA A 79 -10.07 8.34 -16.26
C ALA A 79 -10.40 9.57 -15.40
N ARG A 80 -11.39 10.37 -15.79
CA ARG A 80 -11.82 11.59 -15.07
C ARG A 80 -12.61 11.31 -13.80
N GLU A 81 -13.23 10.14 -13.67
CA GLU A 81 -13.85 9.70 -12.41
C GLU A 81 -12.78 9.44 -11.34
N HIS A 82 -11.61 8.93 -11.74
CA HIS A 82 -10.48 8.68 -10.84
C HIS A 82 -9.60 9.92 -10.60
N LEU A 83 -9.26 10.65 -11.66
CA LEU A 83 -8.37 11.80 -11.61
C LEU A 83 -8.76 12.82 -12.68
N ASN A 84 -9.13 14.04 -12.24
CA ASN A 84 -9.39 15.17 -13.14
C ASN A 84 -8.62 16.43 -12.72
N PHE A 85 -7.56 16.73 -13.47
CA PHE A 85 -6.69 17.91 -13.30
C PHE A 85 -7.44 19.24 -13.40
N SER A 86 -8.55 19.30 -14.15
CA SER A 86 -9.39 20.51 -14.21
C SER A 86 -10.04 20.85 -12.87
N THR A 87 -10.16 19.88 -11.96
CA THR A 87 -10.73 20.08 -10.62
C THR A 87 -9.70 19.95 -9.49
N LEU A 88 -8.58 19.25 -9.74
CA LEU A 88 -7.59 18.91 -8.73
C LEU A 88 -6.94 20.15 -8.10
N GLY A 89 -6.63 21.18 -8.89
CA GLY A 89 -5.98 22.41 -8.39
C GLY A 89 -6.81 23.18 -7.34
N SER A 90 -8.12 22.92 -7.24
CA SER A 90 -8.98 23.52 -6.21
C SER A 90 -8.94 22.77 -4.87
N LYS A 91 -8.32 21.59 -4.82
CA LYS A 91 -8.20 20.77 -3.62
C LYS A 91 -7.04 21.26 -2.75
N PRO A 92 -7.04 20.98 -1.44
CA PRO A 92 -5.89 21.25 -0.58
C PRO A 92 -4.61 20.57 -1.10
N ASP A 93 -3.45 21.19 -0.90
CA ASP A 93 -2.15 20.71 -1.41
C ASP A 93 -1.86 19.25 -1.01
N ALA A 94 -2.22 18.84 0.21
CA ALA A 94 -2.07 17.46 0.65
C ALA A 94 -2.86 16.46 -0.21
N VAL A 95 -4.08 16.84 -0.65
CA VAL A 95 -4.90 16.03 -1.55
C VAL A 95 -4.32 16.03 -2.96
N GLN A 96 -3.83 17.17 -3.44
CA GLN A 96 -3.15 17.25 -4.74
C GLN A 96 -1.94 16.31 -4.78
N LYS A 97 -1.07 16.39 -3.77
CA LYS A 97 0.11 15.53 -3.65
C LYS A 97 -0.25 14.05 -3.52
N ALA A 98 -1.20 13.69 -2.67
CA ALA A 98 -1.64 12.29 -2.52
C ALA A 98 -2.16 11.70 -3.84
N THR A 99 -2.91 12.50 -4.61
CA THR A 99 -3.44 12.08 -5.92
C THR A 99 -2.31 11.89 -6.95
N LEU A 100 -1.34 12.81 -6.98
CA LEU A 100 -0.14 12.66 -7.82
C LEU A 100 0.72 11.47 -7.40
N TYR A 101 0.75 11.17 -6.10
CA TYR A 101 1.46 10.03 -5.55
C TYR A 101 0.93 8.71 -6.08
N GLU A 102 -0.39 8.56 -6.10
CA GLU A 102 -1.06 7.41 -6.70
C GLU A 102 -0.74 7.32 -8.20
N ALA A 103 -0.87 8.44 -8.94
CA ALA A 103 -0.54 8.48 -10.37
C ALA A 103 0.91 8.03 -10.66
N VAL A 104 1.89 8.48 -9.87
CA VAL A 104 3.29 8.07 -10.00
C VAL A 104 3.48 6.56 -9.75
N ASN A 105 2.77 5.98 -8.79
CA ASN A 105 2.81 4.53 -8.57
C ASN A 105 2.17 3.76 -9.75
N MET A 106 1.05 4.24 -10.29
CA MET A 106 0.43 3.65 -11.49
C MET A 106 1.36 3.70 -12.70
N ILE A 107 2.12 4.79 -12.87
CA ILE A 107 3.13 4.92 -13.93
C ILE A 107 4.31 3.98 -13.69
N GLN A 108 4.83 3.92 -12.46
CA GLN A 108 5.94 3.03 -12.08
C GLN A 108 5.62 1.56 -12.37
N LEU A 109 4.36 1.14 -12.14
CA LEU A 109 3.90 -0.22 -12.38
C LEU A 109 3.49 -0.46 -13.84
N GLY A 110 3.62 0.53 -14.72
CA GLY A 110 3.25 0.43 -16.13
C GLY A 110 1.74 0.34 -16.39
N ALA A 111 0.91 0.62 -15.38
CA ALA A 111 -0.54 0.66 -15.51
C ALA A 111 -1.02 1.94 -16.21
N MET A 112 -0.23 3.02 -16.12
CA MET A 112 -0.51 4.29 -16.78
C MET A 112 0.70 4.82 -17.57
N PRO A 113 0.48 5.41 -18.75
CA PRO A 113 -0.77 5.39 -19.51
C PRO A 113 -1.14 3.97 -19.98
N LEU A 114 -2.43 3.73 -20.28
CA LEU A 114 -2.90 2.41 -20.70
C LEU A 114 -2.06 1.86 -21.87
N PRO A 115 -1.57 0.61 -21.83
CA PRO A 115 -0.71 0.06 -22.89
C PRO A 115 -1.34 0.12 -24.29
N ARG A 116 -2.66 -0.10 -24.39
CA ARG A 116 -3.41 0.03 -25.66
C ARG A 116 -3.45 1.46 -26.21
N PHE A 117 -3.46 2.45 -25.32
CA PHE A 117 -3.46 3.86 -25.69
C PHE A 117 -2.09 4.25 -26.26
N LEU A 118 -1.01 3.83 -25.59
CA LEU A 118 0.38 4.05 -26.04
C LEU A 118 0.73 3.41 -27.39
N ALA A 119 -0.04 2.41 -27.85
CA ALA A 119 0.17 1.81 -29.17
C ALA A 119 -0.03 2.83 -30.30
N LEU A 120 -0.97 3.77 -30.13
CA LEU A 120 -1.28 4.84 -31.10
C LEU A 120 -0.82 6.22 -30.64
N HIS A 121 -0.62 6.42 -29.34
CA HIS A 121 -0.22 7.68 -28.70
C HIS A 121 1.16 7.55 -28.03
N LYS A 122 2.20 7.32 -28.84
CA LYS A 122 3.57 7.12 -28.32
C LYS A 122 4.15 8.36 -27.64
N ASP A 123 3.65 9.53 -28.03
CA ASP A 123 4.00 10.85 -27.53
C ASP A 123 3.52 11.12 -26.08
N ALA A 124 2.47 10.41 -25.63
CA ALA A 124 1.96 10.49 -24.26
C ALA A 124 2.73 9.61 -23.26
N ARG A 125 3.85 9.00 -23.69
CA ARG A 125 4.67 8.15 -22.82
C ARG A 125 5.46 9.03 -21.85
N VAL A 126 5.22 8.81 -20.55
CA VAL A 126 6.09 9.30 -19.48
C VAL A 126 7.45 8.60 -19.57
N THR A 127 8.50 9.38 -19.78
CA THR A 127 9.88 8.87 -19.84
C THR A 127 10.45 8.59 -18.45
N PRO A 128 11.54 7.81 -18.33
CA PRO A 128 12.20 7.58 -17.03
C PRO A 128 12.62 8.87 -16.32
N ASP A 129 13.12 9.86 -17.05
CA ASP A 129 13.56 11.15 -16.51
C ASP A 129 12.37 12.00 -16.03
N GLU A 130 11.24 11.95 -16.75
CA GLU A 130 10.00 12.60 -16.34
C GLU A 130 9.42 11.93 -15.09
N LEU A 131 9.44 10.60 -15.02
CA LEU A 131 9.03 9.87 -13.82
C LEU A 131 9.93 10.20 -12.62
N ALA A 132 11.25 10.30 -12.82
CA ALA A 132 12.17 10.74 -11.79
C ALA A 132 11.84 12.16 -11.30
N THR A 133 11.57 13.08 -12.23
CA THR A 133 11.15 14.46 -11.91
C THR A 133 9.87 14.49 -11.07
N LEU A 134 8.87 13.67 -11.40
CA LEU A 134 7.62 13.57 -10.64
C LEU A 134 7.86 13.00 -9.23
N LYS A 135 8.71 11.97 -9.11
CA LYS A 135 9.10 11.37 -7.82
C LYS A 135 9.85 12.37 -6.94
N ASP A 136 10.80 13.10 -7.51
CA ASP A 136 11.59 14.10 -6.78
C ASP A 136 10.73 15.24 -6.26
N TYR A 137 9.74 15.69 -7.04
CA TYR A 137 8.76 16.68 -6.58
C TYR A 137 7.93 16.19 -5.39
N LEU A 138 7.55 14.91 -5.40
CA LEU A 138 6.74 14.33 -4.34
C LEU A 138 7.53 14.03 -3.06
N SER A 139 8.84 13.79 -3.17
CA SER A 139 9.80 13.52 -2.09
C SER A 139 9.15 12.92 -0.81
N PRO A 140 8.99 11.59 -0.73
CA PRO A 140 8.22 10.98 0.36
C PRO A 140 8.86 11.17 1.73
N TRP A 141 10.15 11.46 1.80
CA TRP A 141 10.86 11.55 3.07
C TRP A 141 11.12 13.02 3.40
N GLY A 142 10.32 13.57 4.31
CA GLY A 142 10.44 14.92 4.83
C GLY A 142 10.29 14.95 6.35
N PRO A 143 10.47 16.12 6.99
CA PRO A 143 10.22 16.28 8.42
C PRO A 143 8.80 15.84 8.77
N LEU A 144 8.64 15.16 9.90
CA LEU A 144 7.32 14.84 10.40
C LEU A 144 6.53 16.14 10.63
N PRO A 145 5.21 16.14 10.40
CA PRO A 145 4.35 17.23 10.80
C PRO A 145 4.55 17.54 12.29
N ALA A 146 4.58 18.82 12.66
CA ALA A 146 4.74 19.23 14.05
C ALA A 146 3.70 18.51 14.94
N SER A 147 4.18 17.74 15.94
CA SER A 147 3.29 17.11 16.92
C SER A 147 2.52 18.20 17.64
N THR A 148 1.18 18.14 17.61
CA THR A 148 0.35 19.17 18.24
C THR A 148 0.31 19.07 19.77
N ASP A 149 0.91 18.06 20.40
CA ASP A 149 0.98 17.99 21.86
C ASP A 149 2.17 17.14 22.33
N THR A 150 3.26 17.77 22.78
CA THR A 150 4.41 17.09 23.38
C THR A 150 4.22 16.74 24.85
N ASN A 151 3.08 17.09 25.46
CA ASN A 151 2.81 16.92 26.90
C ASN A 151 1.42 16.34 27.24
N ALA A 152 0.59 15.99 26.25
CA ALA A 152 -0.65 15.29 26.53
C ALA A 152 -0.31 13.81 26.80
N ALA A 153 -0.62 13.32 28.00
CA ALA A 153 -0.75 11.88 28.20
C ALA A 153 -1.71 11.36 27.11
N PRO A 154 -1.40 10.25 26.41
CA PRO A 154 -2.32 9.72 25.41
C PRO A 154 -3.68 9.58 26.08
N ALA A 155 -4.66 10.35 25.60
CA ALA A 155 -6.00 10.27 26.11
C ALA A 155 -6.40 8.80 26.06
N MET A 156 -6.94 8.27 27.16
CA MET A 156 -7.32 6.86 27.25
C MET A 156 -8.18 6.54 26.03
N MET A 157 -7.64 5.75 25.10
CA MET A 157 -8.28 5.52 23.81
C MET A 157 -9.66 4.92 24.07
N PRO A 158 -10.74 5.45 23.47
CA PRO A 158 -12.06 4.86 23.61
C PRO A 158 -11.98 3.43 23.09
N ARG A 159 -12.26 2.45 23.96
CA ARG A 159 -12.25 1.05 23.55
C ARG A 159 -13.51 0.73 22.76
N VAL A 160 -13.35 0.32 21.51
CA VAL A 160 -14.44 -0.20 20.68
C VAL A 160 -14.54 -1.71 20.88
N ALA A 161 -15.75 -2.20 21.13
CA ALA A 161 -16.00 -3.62 21.06
C ALA A 161 -15.92 -4.06 19.59
N LEU A 162 -14.82 -4.73 19.20
CA LEU A 162 -14.54 -5.11 17.81
C LEU A 162 -15.68 -5.92 17.18
N ASP A 163 -16.38 -6.74 17.97
CA ASP A 163 -17.53 -7.55 17.54
C ASP A 163 -18.77 -6.72 17.18
N SER A 164 -18.81 -5.44 17.58
CA SER A 164 -19.90 -4.50 17.31
C SER A 164 -19.63 -3.57 16.12
N VAL A 165 -18.45 -3.66 15.51
CA VAL A 165 -18.06 -2.83 14.37
C VAL A 165 -18.95 -3.15 13.18
N LYS A 166 -19.51 -2.10 12.59
CA LYS A 166 -20.43 -2.25 11.44
C LYS A 166 -19.69 -2.78 10.20
N PRO A 167 -20.36 -3.58 9.37
CA PRO A 167 -19.80 -3.99 8.09
C PRO A 167 -19.58 -2.77 7.18
N GLU A 168 -18.73 -2.94 6.18
CA GLU A 168 -18.63 -1.97 5.10
C GLU A 168 -19.88 -1.95 4.22
N TRP A 169 -20.04 -0.87 3.45
CA TRP A 169 -21.23 -0.62 2.63
C TRP A 169 -21.43 -1.61 1.48
N ASN A 170 -20.39 -2.36 1.11
CA ASN A 170 -20.47 -3.48 0.18
C ASN A 170 -20.88 -4.80 0.86
N GLY A 171 -21.14 -4.78 2.18
CA GLY A 171 -21.53 -5.95 2.97
C GLY A 171 -20.38 -6.76 3.54
N LEU A 172 -19.12 -6.34 3.37
CA LEU A 172 -18.00 -7.03 4.01
C LEU A 172 -18.02 -6.82 5.53
N ALA A 173 -18.11 -7.90 6.29
CA ALA A 173 -18.05 -7.84 7.75
C ALA A 173 -16.66 -7.44 8.26
N PHE A 174 -16.62 -6.75 9.39
CA PHE A 174 -15.39 -6.54 10.12
C PHE A 174 -14.92 -7.86 10.75
N GLU A 175 -13.61 -8.12 10.74
CA GLU A 175 -13.02 -9.37 11.23
C GLU A 175 -12.33 -9.16 12.58
N PRO A 176 -13.03 -9.21 13.72
CA PRO A 176 -12.48 -8.82 15.03
C PRO A 176 -11.25 -9.64 15.47
N THR A 177 -11.06 -10.83 14.90
CA THR A 177 -9.93 -11.71 15.19
C THR A 177 -8.60 -11.25 14.58
N PHE A 178 -8.58 -10.19 13.75
CA PHE A 178 -7.36 -9.74 13.07
C PHE A 178 -6.21 -9.42 14.05
N ALA A 179 -6.53 -8.99 15.28
CA ALA A 179 -5.56 -8.69 16.32
C ALA A 179 -4.77 -9.92 16.81
N THR A 180 -5.24 -11.13 16.50
CA THR A 180 -4.54 -12.39 16.84
C THR A 180 -3.83 -13.02 15.64
N TRP A 181 -3.89 -12.40 14.46
CA TRP A 181 -3.29 -12.92 13.24
C TRP A 181 -1.77 -12.75 13.22
N LYS A 182 -1.11 -13.50 12.33
CA LYS A 182 0.35 -13.54 12.24
C LYS A 182 0.89 -12.41 11.37
N PRO A 183 2.06 -11.85 11.68
CA PRO A 183 2.69 -10.84 10.83
C PRO A 183 3.07 -11.45 9.48
N ILE A 184 2.67 -10.77 8.41
CA ILE A 184 3.03 -11.09 7.02
C ILE A 184 4.12 -10.14 6.54
N SER A 185 4.00 -8.85 6.84
CA SER A 185 4.98 -7.83 6.46
C SER A 185 4.80 -6.55 7.27
N PHE A 186 5.76 -5.64 7.14
CA PHE A 186 5.74 -4.30 7.74
C PHE A 186 6.15 -3.28 6.69
N THR A 187 5.59 -2.07 6.76
CA THR A 187 5.95 -0.99 5.85
C THR A 187 6.07 0.34 6.59
N ASP A 188 7.18 1.04 6.36
CA ASP A 188 7.38 2.45 6.68
C ASP A 188 7.01 3.29 5.45
N ARG A 189 6.11 4.25 5.60
CA ARG A 189 5.54 5.05 4.51
C ARG A 189 5.87 6.51 4.70
N GLY A 190 6.76 7.03 3.85
CA GLY A 190 7.14 8.44 3.90
C GLY A 190 6.02 9.35 3.38
N ASP A 191 5.32 8.95 2.33
CA ASP A 191 4.32 9.78 1.62
C ASP A 191 3.18 10.29 2.49
N ASN A 192 2.85 9.55 3.55
CA ASN A 192 1.83 9.93 4.50
C ASN A 192 2.25 9.75 5.97
N HIS A 193 3.55 9.54 6.21
CA HIS A 193 4.16 9.37 7.53
C HIS A 193 3.46 8.31 8.39
N THR A 194 3.32 7.10 7.85
CA THR A 194 2.67 5.99 8.56
C THR A 194 3.53 4.75 8.71
N PHE A 195 3.33 4.03 9.81
CA PHE A 195 3.74 2.63 9.92
C PHE A 195 2.56 1.73 9.61
N ARG A 196 2.82 0.63 8.90
CA ARG A 196 1.82 -0.36 8.52
C ARG A 196 2.21 -1.75 8.93
N PHE A 197 1.28 -2.42 9.61
CA PHE A 197 1.43 -3.84 9.98
C PHE A 197 0.48 -4.60 9.07
N ILE A 198 1.02 -5.55 8.31
CA ILE A 198 0.22 -6.44 7.47
C ILE A 198 0.18 -7.78 8.18
N LEU A 199 -1.02 -8.20 8.60
CA LEU A 199 -1.28 -9.44 9.31
C LEU A 199 -2.10 -10.39 8.42
N GLY A 200 -1.97 -11.69 8.66
CA GLY A 200 -2.67 -12.73 7.92
C GLY A 200 -3.21 -13.81 8.86
N ASN A 201 -4.43 -14.25 8.58
CA ASN A 201 -5.03 -15.38 9.31
C ASN A 201 -4.22 -16.68 9.07
N ASP A 202 -4.58 -17.76 9.75
CA ASP A 202 -3.81 -19.02 9.63
C ASP A 202 -3.75 -19.57 8.20
N VAL A 203 -4.79 -19.35 7.40
CA VAL A 203 -4.81 -19.73 5.98
C VAL A 203 -3.77 -18.93 5.18
N ALA A 204 -3.76 -17.60 5.34
CA ALA A 204 -2.78 -16.73 4.71
C ALA A 204 -1.35 -17.01 5.19
N ALA A 205 -1.15 -17.21 6.49
CA ALA A 205 0.16 -17.52 7.06
C ALA A 205 0.69 -18.87 6.56
N LYS A 206 -0.17 -19.89 6.44
CA LYS A 206 0.18 -21.17 5.83
C LYS A 206 0.55 -21.02 4.36
N ALA A 207 -0.24 -20.25 3.60
CA ALA A 207 0.04 -19.95 2.20
C ALA A 207 1.42 -19.30 2.02
N VAL A 208 1.76 -18.33 2.86
CA VAL A 208 3.09 -17.66 2.88
C VAL A 208 4.22 -18.64 3.22
N ALA A 209 4.02 -19.52 4.20
CA ALA A 209 5.01 -20.52 4.59
C ALA A 209 5.23 -21.59 3.50
N GLU A 210 4.22 -21.85 2.65
CA GLU A 210 4.29 -22.84 1.57
C GLU A 210 4.61 -22.21 0.19
N GLY A 211 4.71 -20.88 0.10
CA GLY A 211 4.89 -20.18 -1.18
C GLY A 211 3.67 -20.26 -2.12
N LYS A 212 2.45 -20.41 -1.57
CA LYS A 212 1.20 -20.53 -2.32
C LYS A 212 0.35 -19.26 -2.24
N ILE A 213 0.93 -18.15 -2.69
CA ILE A 213 0.36 -16.80 -2.53
C ILE A 213 -0.01 -16.13 -3.86
N SER A 214 0.22 -16.77 -5.00
CA SER A 214 -0.28 -16.27 -6.29
C SER A 214 -0.82 -17.45 -7.12
N PRO A 215 -2.14 -17.70 -7.11
CA PRO A 215 -3.15 -17.00 -6.30
C PRO A 215 -3.09 -17.37 -4.81
N TRP A 216 -3.66 -16.50 -3.96
CA TRP A 216 -3.95 -16.85 -2.57
C TRP A 216 -5.11 -17.86 -2.49
N PRO A 217 -5.10 -18.80 -1.54
CA PRO A 217 -6.20 -19.76 -1.37
C PRO A 217 -7.45 -19.08 -0.80
N ASP A 218 -8.63 -19.58 -1.18
CA ASP A 218 -9.90 -19.16 -0.58
C ASP A 218 -9.87 -19.32 0.95
N GLY A 219 -10.45 -18.34 1.64
CA GLY A 219 -10.40 -18.22 3.10
C GLY A 219 -9.15 -17.52 3.62
N ALA A 220 -8.15 -17.19 2.78
CA ALA A 220 -7.07 -16.28 3.16
C ALA A 220 -7.65 -14.89 3.49
N LYS A 221 -7.21 -14.32 4.62
CA LYS A 221 -7.58 -12.96 5.03
C LYS A 221 -6.32 -12.19 5.39
N LEU A 222 -6.26 -10.95 4.92
CA LEU A 222 -5.19 -10.01 5.22
C LEU A 222 -5.78 -8.78 5.92
N ALA A 223 -5.09 -8.31 6.95
CA ALA A 223 -5.40 -7.05 7.62
C ALA A 223 -4.21 -6.11 7.49
N LYS A 224 -4.44 -4.88 7.05
CA LYS A 224 -3.44 -3.82 7.03
C LYS A 224 -3.84 -2.73 8.01
N ILE A 225 -3.04 -2.56 9.05
CA ILE A 225 -3.30 -1.60 10.12
C ILE A 225 -2.31 -0.45 9.96
N ALA A 226 -2.79 0.79 10.04
CA ALA A 226 -1.95 1.97 9.89
C ALA A 226 -1.94 2.83 11.15
N TRP A 227 -0.75 3.28 11.54
CA TRP A 227 -0.51 4.24 12.62
C TRP A 227 0.33 5.40 12.10
N LYS A 228 0.21 6.57 12.73
CA LYS A 228 1.12 7.69 12.50
C LYS A 228 2.54 7.34 12.96
N GLN A 229 3.51 7.97 12.33
CA GLN A 229 4.88 8.03 12.83
C GLN A 229 5.03 9.17 13.83
N GLU A 230 5.80 8.92 14.90
CA GLU A 230 6.21 9.94 15.85
C GLU A 230 7.73 9.94 16.01
N ALA A 231 8.33 11.13 16.03
CA ALA A 231 9.75 11.27 16.29
C ALA A 231 10.07 11.10 17.78
N ASN A 232 11.13 10.34 18.05
CA ASN A 232 11.85 10.35 19.31
C ASN A 232 12.87 11.51 19.33
N ALA A 233 13.35 11.85 20.52
CA ALA A 233 14.35 12.91 20.70
C ALA A 233 15.69 12.62 19.99
N ASP A 234 16.00 11.35 19.76
CA ASP A 234 17.20 10.88 19.07
C ASP A 234 17.04 10.80 17.54
N GLY A 235 15.89 11.22 17.00
CA GLY A 235 15.59 11.19 15.57
C GLY A 235 15.10 9.83 15.05
N THR A 236 15.01 8.80 15.89
CA THR A 236 14.31 7.56 15.53
C THR A 236 12.80 7.80 15.51
N LEU A 237 12.07 6.95 14.79
CA LEU A 237 10.63 7.01 14.66
C LEU A 237 9.98 5.85 15.41
N ARG A 238 8.85 6.10 16.06
CA ARG A 238 8.03 5.10 16.77
C ARG A 238 6.58 5.14 16.31
N VAL A 239 5.83 4.08 16.61
CA VAL A 239 4.37 4.04 16.42
C VAL A 239 3.69 5.10 17.29
N GLY A 240 2.86 5.93 16.66
CA GLY A 240 1.98 6.92 17.29
C GLY A 240 0.50 6.54 17.18
N ASP A 241 -0.35 7.55 16.96
CA ASP A 241 -1.80 7.38 16.88
C ASP A 241 -2.26 6.37 15.84
N PHE A 242 -3.26 5.56 16.21
CA PHE A 242 -3.99 4.71 15.28
C PHE A 242 -4.74 5.54 14.22
N ILE A 243 -4.76 5.05 12.98
CA ILE A 243 -5.45 5.70 11.85
C ILE A 243 -6.61 4.85 11.33
N GLN A 244 -6.33 3.58 11.01
CA GLN A 244 -7.30 2.72 10.31
C GLN A 244 -6.90 1.24 10.27
N VAL A 245 -7.89 0.38 10.01
CA VAL A 245 -7.72 -1.01 9.57
C VAL A 245 -8.34 -1.19 8.17
N GLU A 246 -7.63 -1.90 7.30
CA GLU A 246 -8.11 -2.35 6.00
C GLU A 246 -8.10 -3.88 5.96
N LEU A 247 -9.13 -4.50 5.39
CA LEU A 247 -9.27 -5.95 5.28
C LEU A 247 -9.41 -6.38 3.82
N MET A 248 -8.73 -7.48 3.49
CA MET A 248 -8.91 -8.23 2.25
C MET A 248 -9.30 -9.67 2.59
N VAL A 249 -10.35 -10.21 1.97
CA VAL A 249 -10.83 -11.58 2.18
C VAL A 249 -10.94 -12.32 0.86
N LYS A 250 -10.20 -13.42 0.70
CA LYS A 250 -10.21 -14.24 -0.50
C LYS A 250 -11.42 -15.17 -0.51
N ASP A 251 -12.23 -15.04 -1.55
CA ASP A 251 -13.26 -15.99 -1.93
C ASP A 251 -13.55 -15.76 -3.42
N ALA A 252 -12.90 -16.56 -4.27
CA ALA A 252 -12.88 -16.35 -5.72
C ALA A 252 -14.28 -16.39 -6.33
N GLN A 253 -15.19 -17.21 -5.78
CA GLN A 253 -16.55 -17.33 -6.27
C GLN A 253 -17.44 -16.19 -5.76
N LYS A 254 -17.42 -15.93 -4.44
CA LYS A 254 -18.28 -14.91 -3.83
C LYS A 254 -17.93 -13.51 -4.31
N TYR A 255 -16.65 -13.23 -4.53
CA TYR A 255 -16.14 -11.92 -4.90
C TYR A 255 -15.67 -11.86 -6.36
N ALA A 256 -16.23 -12.70 -7.24
CA ALA A 256 -15.85 -12.74 -8.66
C ALA A 256 -15.95 -11.37 -9.37
N SER A 257 -16.90 -10.51 -8.97
CA SER A 257 -17.06 -9.16 -9.52
C SER A 257 -16.07 -8.12 -8.99
N THR A 258 -15.28 -8.49 -7.97
CA THR A 258 -14.27 -7.63 -7.33
C THR A 258 -12.93 -8.35 -7.27
N GLU A 259 -12.60 -9.03 -8.37
CA GLU A 259 -11.32 -9.69 -8.59
C GLU A 259 -11.01 -10.85 -7.62
N GLY A 260 -12.05 -11.52 -7.12
CA GLY A 260 -11.95 -12.65 -6.19
C GLY A 260 -11.65 -12.23 -4.74
N TRP A 261 -11.69 -10.93 -4.44
CA TRP A 261 -11.41 -10.37 -3.12
C TRP A 261 -12.57 -9.52 -2.61
N GLY A 262 -12.90 -9.70 -1.33
CA GLY A 262 -13.70 -8.78 -0.55
C GLY A 262 -12.79 -7.69 0.02
N TRP A 263 -13.21 -6.43 -0.06
CA TRP A 263 -12.43 -5.26 0.36
C TRP A 263 -13.17 -4.45 1.41
N GLY A 264 -12.49 -4.00 2.45
CA GLY A 264 -13.07 -3.11 3.44
C GLY A 264 -12.03 -2.21 4.11
N ARG A 265 -12.49 -1.05 4.58
CA ARG A 265 -11.67 -0.04 5.25
C ARG A 265 -12.45 0.61 6.37
N TRP A 266 -11.87 0.66 7.56
CA TRP A 266 -12.46 1.30 8.75
C TRP A 266 -11.47 2.30 9.31
N ARG A 267 -11.94 3.54 9.54
CA ARG A 267 -11.09 4.67 9.92
C ARG A 267 -11.47 5.20 11.29
N GLY A 268 -10.48 5.79 11.96
CA GLY A 268 -10.66 6.46 13.24
C GLY A 268 -10.80 5.48 14.40
N LEU A 269 -10.75 6.04 15.61
CA LEU A 269 -10.85 5.26 16.85
C LEU A 269 -12.22 4.61 17.04
N ASP A 270 -13.26 5.06 16.33
CA ASP A 270 -14.59 4.45 16.33
C ASP A 270 -14.75 3.32 15.28
N LEU A 271 -13.68 3.02 14.51
CA LEU A 271 -13.66 2.04 13.42
C LEU A 271 -14.85 2.24 12.47
N LYS A 272 -15.06 3.47 12.01
CA LYS A 272 -16.18 3.78 11.12
C LYS A 272 -15.90 3.24 9.71
N PRO A 273 -16.85 2.54 9.06
CA PRO A 273 -16.74 2.16 7.66
C PRO A 273 -16.44 3.36 6.75
N TYR A 274 -15.51 3.20 5.82
CA TYR A 274 -14.99 4.28 4.98
C TYR A 274 -15.95 4.67 3.85
N GLY A 275 -16.55 3.67 3.20
CA GLY A 275 -17.42 3.87 2.05
C GLY A 275 -18.60 4.80 2.35
N LYS A 276 -19.24 5.27 1.29
CA LYS A 276 -20.56 5.92 1.36
C LYS A 276 -21.69 4.99 0.91
N ASP A 277 -21.34 4.10 -0.02
CA ASP A 277 -22.17 3.06 -0.60
C ASP A 277 -21.24 1.96 -1.15
N ALA A 278 -21.80 0.86 -1.66
CA ALA A 278 -21.03 -0.29 -2.13
C ALA A 278 -20.04 0.01 -3.27
N SER A 279 -20.17 1.13 -3.99
CA SER A 279 -19.31 1.46 -5.13
C SER A 279 -17.88 1.87 -4.73
N PHE A 280 -17.64 2.19 -3.45
CA PHE A 280 -16.29 2.52 -2.94
C PHE A 280 -15.26 1.41 -3.27
N VAL A 281 -15.71 0.17 -3.40
CA VAL A 281 -14.85 -0.99 -3.72
C VAL A 281 -14.09 -0.79 -5.03
N LYS A 282 -14.60 0.03 -5.96
CA LYS A 282 -13.90 0.38 -7.20
C LYS A 282 -12.59 1.11 -6.94
N GLU A 283 -12.51 1.95 -5.90
CA GLU A 283 -11.27 2.60 -5.49
C GLU A 283 -10.21 1.55 -5.12
N CYS A 284 -10.63 0.48 -4.42
CA CYS A 284 -9.75 -0.63 -4.06
C CYS A 284 -9.31 -1.44 -5.28
N THR A 285 -10.26 -1.90 -6.10
CA THR A 285 -9.96 -2.78 -7.24
C THR A 285 -9.13 -2.07 -8.30
N SER A 286 -9.40 -0.79 -8.60
CA SER A 286 -8.64 -0.03 -9.60
C SER A 286 -7.20 0.22 -9.13
N CYS A 287 -6.99 0.52 -7.84
CA CYS A 287 -5.65 0.73 -7.28
C CYS A 287 -4.83 -0.57 -7.19
N HIS A 288 -5.49 -1.71 -6.99
CA HIS A 288 -4.84 -3.03 -6.92
C HIS A 288 -4.71 -3.76 -8.27
N LEU A 289 -5.38 -3.29 -9.31
CA LEU A 289 -5.30 -3.85 -10.67
C LEU A 289 -3.87 -3.95 -11.25
N PRO A 290 -2.93 -3.00 -11.02
CA PRO A 290 -1.57 -3.08 -11.54
C PRO A 290 -0.82 -4.35 -11.11
N VAL A 291 -1.12 -4.86 -9.90
CA VAL A 291 -0.50 -6.06 -9.32
C VAL A 291 -1.40 -7.29 -9.42
N LYS A 292 -2.28 -7.35 -10.43
CA LYS A 292 -3.12 -8.53 -10.70
C LYS A 292 -2.33 -9.83 -10.89
N GLY A 293 -1.08 -9.73 -11.34
CA GLY A 293 -0.16 -10.89 -11.48
C GLY A 293 0.21 -11.51 -10.14
N ASP A 294 0.14 -10.73 -9.07
CA ASP A 294 0.39 -11.13 -7.68
C ASP A 294 -0.92 -11.28 -6.92
N ASP A 295 -1.96 -11.70 -7.65
CA ASP A 295 -3.33 -11.87 -7.16
C ASP A 295 -3.86 -10.63 -6.42
N TYR A 296 -3.55 -9.45 -6.97
CA TYR A 296 -4.01 -8.15 -6.48
C TYR A 296 -3.43 -7.76 -5.10
N VAL A 297 -2.33 -8.38 -4.65
CA VAL A 297 -1.73 -8.10 -3.34
C VAL A 297 -0.35 -7.44 -3.51
N TYR A 298 -0.22 -6.18 -3.07
CA TYR A 298 1.04 -5.43 -3.08
C TYR A 298 2.09 -5.98 -2.11
N THR A 299 1.64 -6.59 -1.01
CA THR A 299 2.49 -7.00 0.10
C THR A 299 3.46 -8.09 -0.30
N LEU A 300 4.75 -7.83 -0.08
CA LEU A 300 5.80 -8.84 -0.12
C LEU A 300 5.89 -9.56 1.24
N PRO A 301 5.50 -10.84 1.34
CA PRO A 301 5.53 -11.55 2.61
C PRO A 301 6.96 -11.83 3.06
N MET A 302 7.15 -11.77 4.37
CA MET A 302 8.39 -12.20 5.02
C MET A 302 8.42 -13.73 5.10
N THR A 303 9.10 -14.38 4.16
CA THR A 303 9.15 -15.84 4.07
C THR A 303 10.40 -16.34 3.37
N ALA A 304 10.88 -17.53 3.78
CA ALA A 304 11.95 -18.24 3.09
C ALA A 304 11.44 -19.11 1.93
N ALA A 305 10.12 -19.31 1.82
CA ALA A 305 9.52 -20.23 0.85
C ALA A 305 9.64 -19.72 -0.58
N THR A 306 10.07 -20.56 -1.52
CA THR A 306 10.09 -20.20 -2.95
C THR A 306 8.66 -20.20 -3.51
N VAL A 307 8.26 -19.11 -4.17
CA VAL A 307 6.99 -19.05 -4.90
C VAL A 307 7.22 -19.36 -6.38
N PRO A 308 6.40 -20.21 -7.01
CA PRO A 308 6.46 -20.42 -8.46
C PRO A 308 6.13 -19.11 -9.21
N GLY A 309 7.11 -18.52 -9.89
CA GLY A 309 6.97 -17.23 -10.58
C GLY A 309 8.21 -16.36 -10.42
N THR A 310 8.19 -15.13 -10.92
CA THR A 310 9.30 -14.17 -10.76
C THR A 310 9.59 -13.88 -9.28
N GLU A 311 10.86 -13.68 -8.93
CA GLU A 311 11.37 -13.46 -7.55
C GLU A 311 10.73 -12.28 -6.78
N VAL A 312 9.89 -11.47 -7.44
CA VAL A 312 9.39 -10.19 -6.92
C VAL A 312 8.39 -10.37 -5.76
N VAL A 313 7.69 -11.50 -5.66
CA VAL A 313 6.58 -11.67 -4.71
C VAL A 313 6.97 -12.00 -3.27
N ASN A 314 8.25 -12.29 -2.99
CA ASN A 314 8.69 -12.69 -1.65
C ASN A 314 9.88 -11.89 -1.15
N ASN A 315 9.89 -11.66 0.16
CA ASN A 315 10.99 -11.03 0.83
C ASN A 315 11.86 -12.08 1.56
N HIS A 316 12.67 -12.82 0.81
CA HIS A 316 13.50 -13.92 1.36
C HIS A 316 14.60 -13.44 2.32
N SER A 317 15.11 -12.23 2.12
CA SER A 317 16.24 -11.67 2.87
C SER A 317 15.95 -11.55 4.37
N VAL A 318 14.68 -11.47 4.78
CA VAL A 318 14.26 -11.27 6.18
C VAL A 318 14.39 -12.51 7.07
N THR A 319 14.74 -13.67 6.49
CA THR A 319 14.75 -14.96 7.18
C THR A 319 15.70 -14.93 8.38
N LEU A 320 15.17 -15.30 9.56
CA LEU A 320 15.98 -15.41 10.76
C LEU A 320 16.68 -16.78 10.85
N PRO A 321 17.90 -16.84 11.40
CA PRO A 321 18.61 -18.09 11.61
C PRO A 321 17.85 -19.03 12.56
N THR A 322 17.87 -20.32 12.24
CA THR A 322 17.34 -21.37 13.12
C THR A 322 18.18 -21.59 14.38
N SER A 323 19.41 -21.07 14.41
CA SER A 323 20.32 -21.13 15.56
C SER A 323 19.95 -20.17 16.71
N LEU A 324 19.04 -19.22 16.48
CA LEU A 324 18.56 -18.33 17.52
C LEU A 324 17.81 -19.11 18.61
N PRO A 325 17.90 -18.69 19.90
CA PRO A 325 17.22 -19.37 21.00
C PRO A 325 15.69 -19.35 20.87
N TYR A 326 15.14 -18.37 20.13
CA TYR A 326 13.73 -18.22 19.86
C TYR A 326 13.48 -17.80 18.41
N GLN A 327 12.27 -18.03 17.92
CA GLN A 327 11.83 -17.70 16.56
C GLN A 327 10.74 -16.61 16.62
N PRO A 328 11.11 -15.32 16.74
CA PRO A 328 10.18 -14.24 17.04
C PRO A 328 9.20 -13.92 15.90
N LEU A 329 9.49 -14.32 14.67
CA LEU A 329 8.54 -14.18 13.55
C LEU A 329 7.26 -15.00 13.72
N ALA A 330 7.27 -16.00 14.61
CA ALA A 330 6.07 -16.76 14.99
C ALA A 330 5.28 -16.12 16.15
N TRP A 331 5.80 -15.03 16.74
CA TRP A 331 5.19 -14.31 17.85
C TRP A 331 4.39 -13.09 17.36
N LYS A 332 3.69 -12.40 18.28
CA LYS A 332 2.89 -11.23 17.91
C LYS A 332 3.74 -9.97 17.89
N PRO A 333 3.62 -9.12 16.84
CA PRO A 333 4.27 -7.82 16.83
C PRO A 333 3.58 -6.90 17.84
N MET A 334 4.38 -6.32 18.73
CA MET A 334 3.95 -5.35 19.72
C MET A 334 4.06 -3.94 19.17
N THR A 335 5.20 -3.55 18.61
CA THR A 335 5.41 -2.20 18.06
C THR A 335 6.53 -2.19 17.02
N MET A 336 6.67 -1.08 16.30
CA MET A 336 7.67 -0.87 15.25
C MET A 336 8.43 0.42 15.50
N LEU A 337 9.71 0.41 15.12
CA LEU A 337 10.57 1.57 15.07
C LEU A 337 11.26 1.65 13.71
N SER A 338 11.64 2.86 13.34
CA SER A 338 12.51 3.12 12.19
C SER A 338 13.65 4.03 12.63
N ASP A 339 14.86 3.77 12.15
CA ASP A 339 16.03 4.64 12.33
C ASP A 339 16.44 5.16 10.96
N PRO A 340 15.99 6.37 10.57
CA PRO A 340 16.26 6.91 9.24
C PRO A 340 17.75 7.15 8.96
N VAL A 341 18.56 7.33 10.01
CA VAL A 341 20.00 7.56 9.89
C VAL A 341 20.72 6.24 9.61
N LYS A 342 20.38 5.18 10.36
CA LYS A 342 20.96 3.85 10.16
C LYS A 342 20.29 3.05 9.05
N LYS A 343 19.16 3.53 8.52
CA LYS A 343 18.33 2.87 7.52
C LYS A 343 17.91 1.48 7.99
N THR A 344 17.29 1.42 9.16
CA THR A 344 16.83 0.17 9.75
C THR A 344 15.40 0.26 10.23
N ILE A 345 14.66 -0.84 10.04
CA ILE A 345 13.36 -1.07 10.64
C ILE A 345 13.54 -2.07 11.78
N SER A 346 12.93 -1.80 12.93
CA SER A 346 12.89 -2.74 14.06
C SER A 346 11.46 -3.04 14.48
N VAL A 347 11.17 -4.31 14.78
CA VAL A 347 9.87 -4.71 15.31
C VAL A 347 10.09 -5.44 16.62
N LEU A 348 9.37 -5.01 17.65
CA LEU A 348 9.34 -5.69 18.94
C LEU A 348 8.24 -6.76 18.89
N TYR A 349 8.59 -7.99 19.21
CA TYR A 349 7.68 -9.12 19.31
C TYR A 349 7.57 -9.57 20.77
N GLY A 350 6.39 -10.08 21.14
CA GLY A 350 6.15 -10.70 22.44
C GLY A 350 5.58 -12.10 22.27
N ASN A 351 6.13 -13.07 23.00
CA ASN A 351 5.49 -14.37 23.14
C ASN A 351 4.17 -14.26 23.93
N ASP A 352 3.35 -15.32 23.96
CA ASP A 352 2.04 -15.28 24.63
C ASP A 352 2.15 -14.89 26.11
N ALA A 353 3.20 -15.35 26.81
CA ALA A 353 3.46 -14.98 28.20
C ALA A 353 3.77 -13.48 28.36
N ALA A 354 4.55 -12.87 27.45
CA ALA A 354 4.84 -11.44 27.48
C ALA A 354 3.58 -10.59 27.28
N LEU A 355 2.67 -11.03 26.41
CA LEU A 355 1.39 -10.34 26.18
C LEU A 355 0.43 -10.44 27.37
N GLN A 356 0.55 -11.51 28.16
CA GLN A 356 -0.28 -11.76 29.35
C GLN A 356 0.38 -11.28 30.65
N HIS A 357 1.58 -10.69 30.58
CA HIS A 357 2.42 -10.39 31.75
C HIS A 357 2.64 -11.60 32.68
N GLY A 358 2.77 -12.79 32.08
CA GLY A 358 2.93 -14.07 32.77
C GLY A 358 4.38 -14.52 32.93
N ALA A 359 4.58 -15.61 33.68
CA ALA A 359 5.88 -16.26 33.83
C ALA A 359 6.38 -16.81 32.47
N GLY A 360 7.68 -16.69 32.20
CA GLY A 360 8.26 -17.08 30.90
C GLY A 360 8.08 -16.04 29.80
N ALA A 361 7.75 -14.80 30.16
CA ALA A 361 7.68 -13.68 29.24
C ALA A 361 9.02 -13.47 28.53
N VAL A 362 8.99 -13.46 27.20
CA VAL A 362 10.14 -13.09 26.38
C VAL A 362 9.67 -12.09 25.34
N VAL A 363 10.39 -10.98 25.25
CA VAL A 363 10.29 -10.05 24.13
C VAL A 363 11.52 -10.13 23.26
N ALA A 364 11.34 -9.92 21.96
CA ALA A 364 12.40 -9.92 20.98
C ALA A 364 12.33 -8.67 20.10
N LEU A 365 13.37 -7.86 20.07
CA LEU A 365 13.50 -6.79 19.09
C LEU A 365 14.32 -7.31 17.92
N VAL A 366 13.68 -7.40 16.76
CA VAL A 366 14.34 -7.81 15.52
C VAL A 366 14.58 -6.55 14.69
N THR A 367 15.83 -6.32 14.31
CA THR A 367 16.25 -5.18 13.49
C THR A 367 16.71 -5.69 12.13
N TRP A 368 16.12 -5.15 11.08
CA TRP A 368 16.52 -5.38 9.69
C TRP A 368 17.12 -4.10 9.11
N ALA A 369 18.01 -4.26 8.13
CA ALA A 369 18.23 -3.21 7.15
C ALA A 369 16.89 -2.92 6.46
N GLU A 370 16.67 -1.68 6.05
CA GLU A 370 15.51 -1.34 5.24
C GLU A 370 15.88 -1.31 3.76
N ARG A 371 14.90 -1.61 2.90
CA ARG A 371 14.99 -1.38 1.46
C ARG A 371 13.73 -0.69 0.97
N ASP A 372 13.84 -0.01 -0.16
CA ASP A 372 12.67 0.54 -0.85
C ASP A 372 11.74 -0.60 -1.29
N ASP A 373 10.44 -0.36 -1.15
CA ASP A 373 9.39 -1.25 -1.63
C ASP A 373 9.31 -1.15 -3.17
N PRO A 374 9.55 -2.24 -3.92
CA PRO A 374 9.51 -2.20 -5.38
C PRO A 374 8.09 -1.95 -5.91
N HIS A 375 7.05 -2.28 -5.13
CA HIS A 375 5.67 -2.12 -5.55
C HIS A 375 5.05 -0.81 -5.09
N TRP A 376 5.74 -0.03 -4.25
CA TRP A 376 5.23 1.25 -3.79
C TRP A 376 6.35 2.28 -3.57
N PHE A 377 6.40 3.29 -4.43
CA PHE A 377 7.28 4.45 -4.26
C PHE A 377 7.10 5.04 -2.85
N GLY A 378 8.21 5.34 -2.15
CA GLY A 378 8.22 5.88 -0.78
C GLY A 378 7.70 4.94 0.30
N GLY A 379 7.46 3.67 -0.02
CA GLY A 379 7.43 2.59 0.97
C GLY A 379 8.84 2.07 1.23
N ARG A 380 9.13 1.74 2.48
CA ARG A 380 10.29 0.95 2.88
C ARG A 380 9.81 -0.28 3.64
N ILE A 381 10.46 -1.40 3.40
CA ILE A 381 10.15 -2.69 4.01
C ILE A 381 11.43 -3.29 4.64
N PRO A 382 11.28 -4.22 5.60
CA PRO A 382 12.42 -4.98 6.12
C PRO A 382 13.20 -5.66 4.98
N ASP A 383 14.51 -5.78 5.11
CA ASP A 383 15.38 -6.56 4.22
C ASP A 383 16.19 -7.57 5.03
N SER A 384 17.53 -7.52 4.99
CA SER A 384 18.39 -8.48 5.65
C SER A 384 18.43 -8.22 7.17
N PRO A 385 18.26 -9.23 8.02
CA PRO A 385 18.32 -9.06 9.46
C PRO A 385 19.75 -8.66 9.88
N VAL A 386 19.83 -7.66 10.75
CA VAL A 386 21.10 -7.07 11.22
C VAL A 386 21.39 -7.49 12.66
N ARG A 387 20.34 -7.54 13.49
CA ARG A 387 20.44 -7.84 14.92
C ARG A 387 19.13 -8.40 15.46
N VAL A 388 19.24 -9.32 16.41
CA VAL A 388 18.12 -9.76 17.25
C VAL A 388 18.51 -9.59 18.71
N GLU A 389 17.64 -8.96 19.49
CA GLU A 389 17.80 -8.76 20.92
C GLU A 389 16.66 -9.45 21.65
N PHE A 390 16.97 -10.26 22.68
CA PHE A 390 16.00 -10.92 23.53
C PHE A 390 16.07 -10.36 24.94
N LEU A 391 14.91 -10.18 25.57
CA LEU A 391 14.80 -9.90 26.99
C LEU A 391 13.81 -10.89 27.61
N ALA A 392 14.34 -11.84 28.37
CA ALA A 392 13.55 -12.83 29.08
C ALA A 392 13.31 -12.41 30.54
N ASN A 393 12.06 -12.55 30.99
CA ASN A 393 11.58 -12.22 32.34
C ASN A 393 11.98 -10.80 32.81
N GLY A 394 12.13 -9.86 31.87
CA GLY A 394 12.54 -8.47 32.15
C GLY A 394 13.99 -8.29 32.60
N ALA A 395 14.79 -9.36 32.67
CA ALA A 395 16.11 -9.31 33.29
C ALA A 395 17.24 -9.85 32.41
N ASP A 396 17.03 -11.00 31.76
CA ASP A 396 18.06 -11.71 30.97
C ASP A 396 18.10 -11.16 29.55
N TYR A 397 19.10 -10.32 29.27
CA TYR A 397 19.32 -9.70 27.96
C TYR A 397 20.35 -10.48 27.16
N GLN A 398 20.01 -10.75 25.90
CA GLN A 398 20.93 -11.38 24.95
C GLN A 398 20.81 -10.71 23.58
N GLN A 399 21.95 -10.50 22.93
CA GLN A 399 22.02 -9.93 21.59
C GLN A 399 22.71 -10.90 20.65
N PHE A 400 22.19 -11.04 19.43
CA PHE A 400 22.75 -11.85 18.36
C PHE A 400 22.90 -10.99 17.11
N ALA A 401 24.07 -11.02 16.48
CA ALA A 401 24.37 -10.26 15.27
C ALA A 401 25.57 -10.87 14.52
N GLY A 402 25.85 -10.32 13.33
CA GLY A 402 26.98 -10.72 12.50
C GLY A 402 26.74 -12.01 11.70
N PRO A 403 27.69 -12.41 10.84
CA PRO A 403 27.46 -13.47 9.85
C PRO A 403 27.11 -14.83 10.43
N GLN A 404 27.64 -15.15 11.62
CA GLN A 404 27.42 -16.42 12.30
C GLN A 404 26.28 -16.39 13.33
N TRP A 405 25.64 -15.22 13.52
CA TRP A 405 24.56 -15.05 14.48
C TRP A 405 24.88 -15.55 15.88
N THR A 406 26.10 -15.28 16.34
CA THR A 406 26.56 -15.63 17.68
C THR A 406 26.14 -14.57 18.69
N LYS A 407 26.07 -14.98 19.97
CA LYS A 407 25.84 -14.04 21.07
C LYS A 407 26.93 -12.96 21.09
N VAL A 408 26.52 -11.70 21.15
CA VAL A 408 27.42 -10.54 21.23
C VAL A 408 27.68 -10.24 22.70
N GLU A 409 28.95 -10.27 23.12
CA GLU A 409 29.35 -9.77 24.43
C GLU A 409 29.34 -8.24 24.40
N SER A 410 28.68 -7.63 25.38
CA SER A 410 28.49 -6.19 25.45
C SER A 410 28.77 -5.68 26.87
N ALA A 411 29.29 -4.45 26.96
CA ALA A 411 29.55 -3.80 28.24
C ALA A 411 28.26 -3.64 29.07
N ALA A 412 28.38 -3.69 30.40
CA ALA A 412 27.23 -3.68 31.31
C ALA A 412 26.35 -2.42 31.18
N ASN A 413 26.95 -1.26 30.92
CA ASN A 413 26.22 -0.01 30.67
C ASN A 413 25.36 -0.10 29.40
N PHE A 414 25.92 -0.62 28.31
CA PHE A 414 25.17 -0.83 27.08
C PHE A 414 24.01 -1.81 27.32
N VAL A 415 24.24 -2.92 28.00
CA VAL A 415 23.17 -3.88 28.34
C VAL A 415 22.05 -3.22 29.15
N ALA A 416 22.40 -2.36 30.12
CA ALA A 416 21.41 -1.62 30.92
C ALA A 416 20.56 -0.68 30.05
N GLU A 417 21.19 0.10 29.17
CA GLU A 417 20.52 1.01 28.24
C GLU A 417 19.58 0.25 27.28
N ARG A 418 20.03 -0.90 26.74
CA ARG A 418 19.20 -1.72 25.84
C ARG A 418 18.00 -2.32 26.56
N LYS A 419 18.17 -2.77 27.80
CA LYS A 419 17.04 -3.26 28.62
C LYS A 419 16.01 -2.17 28.88
N GLU A 420 16.46 -0.97 29.25
CA GLU A 420 15.58 0.17 29.47
C GLU A 420 14.80 0.50 28.19
N LEU A 421 15.47 0.52 27.04
CA LEU A 421 14.78 0.70 25.75
C LEU A 421 13.70 -0.36 25.56
N LEU A 422 14.04 -1.65 25.61
CA LEU A 422 13.09 -2.75 25.36
C LEU A 422 11.86 -2.70 26.28
N LEU A 423 12.05 -2.31 27.55
CA LEU A 423 10.96 -2.16 28.52
C LEU A 423 10.14 -0.88 28.29
N SER A 424 10.73 0.17 27.74
CA SER A 424 10.03 1.43 27.44
C SER A 424 9.16 1.37 26.18
N LEU A 425 9.42 0.42 25.27
CA LEU A 425 8.68 0.27 24.02
C LEU A 425 7.25 -0.21 24.30
N LYS A 426 6.29 0.71 24.13
CA LYS A 426 4.86 0.42 24.32
C LYS A 426 4.28 -0.30 23.10
N PRO A 427 3.39 -1.29 23.30
CA PRO A 427 2.64 -1.87 22.21
C PRO A 427 1.84 -0.82 21.43
N ALA A 428 1.77 -0.98 20.10
CA ALA A 428 0.87 -0.27 19.22
C ALA A 428 -0.56 -0.50 19.71
N SER A 429 -1.23 0.58 20.07
CA SER A 429 -2.58 0.51 20.61
C SER A 429 -3.59 0.37 19.47
N LEU A 430 -4.51 -0.58 19.60
CA LEU A 430 -5.72 -0.68 18.80
C LEU A 430 -6.87 0.03 19.54
N PRO A 431 -7.83 0.61 18.81
CA PRO A 431 -9.04 1.14 19.40
C PRO A 431 -9.90 0.04 20.04
#